data_AF-A0A2T7EVG5-F1
#
_entry.id   AF-A0A2T7EVG5-F1
#
_cell.length_a   1.000
_cell.length_b   1.000
_cell.length_c   1.000
_cell.angle_alpha   90.00
_cell.angle_beta   90.00
_cell.angle_gamma   90.00
#
_symmetry.space_group_name_H-M   'P 1'
#
loop_
_entity.id
_entity.type
_entity.pdbx_description
1 polymer ?
#
loop_
_entity_poly.entity_id
_entity_poly.type
_entity_poly.pdbx_seq_one_letter_code
_entity_poly.pdbx_strand_id
1 'polypeptide(L)'
;MAAMPPLPASSPILLCCLLLTGALCPAARAARFACNATAPRASTCQALISYAPPNGTATATLAAVRALFQLRSHRALLAANGLPLSTPPTAPAPTPLRVRLPCLCSGGAGATFQRPTYRVRAGDTLDAIARGAFAGLVTYQDIAAANNVSDPNKVAVGQQLWIPVPCSCDPVGGQPVVHLTYVAPAGSSVAGIAQEFGSAEETILAVNKMPDAKGLLAGQVLDVPLRTCGSAISNTAIDRNLLVPNGSYILTANNCVMCGCSSSTWQLDCQAAQGLSSSFCPAAKCGDMFLGNTSSTSSCESRTCSYAGYTNSTSFAILTNITTSNTCNAGMAPMAQPAHSSAFRLEPAWLRWTELVVSLHVVLLCLGYLRQG
;
A
#
# COMPACT_ATOMS: atom_id res chain seq x y z
N MET A 1 50.31 77.38 -16.15
CA MET A 1 50.30 76.34 -15.08
C MET A 1 48.87 76.28 -14.56
N ALA A 2 48.06 75.24 -14.69
CA ALA A 2 48.20 73.88 -15.14
C ALA A 2 46.95 73.52 -15.98
N ALA A 3 47.12 72.76 -17.05
CA ALA A 3 46.03 72.26 -17.89
C ALA A 3 45.64 70.86 -17.40
N MET A 4 44.35 70.63 -17.13
CA MET A 4 43.79 69.30 -16.88
C MET A 4 43.53 68.60 -18.22
N PRO A 5 44.02 67.36 -18.42
CA PRO A 5 43.57 66.51 -19.52
C PRO A 5 42.47 65.52 -19.09
N PRO A 6 41.73 64.93 -20.05
CA PRO A 6 40.43 64.30 -19.82
C PRO A 6 40.50 62.79 -19.50
N LEU A 7 39.40 62.28 -18.94
CA LEU A 7 39.12 60.86 -18.67
C LEU A 7 39.16 59.98 -19.94
N PRO A 8 39.73 58.76 -19.85
CA PRO A 8 39.35 57.65 -20.72
C PRO A 8 38.47 56.63 -20.00
N ALA A 9 37.59 56.02 -20.79
CA ALA A 9 36.61 55.01 -20.42
C ALA A 9 37.22 53.60 -20.27
N SER A 10 36.39 52.71 -19.71
CA SER A 10 36.42 51.23 -19.75
C SER A 10 37.34 50.49 -18.75
N SER A 11 36.71 49.86 -17.75
CA SER A 11 36.63 48.39 -17.60
C SER A 11 36.38 47.98 -16.14
N PRO A 12 35.24 47.39 -15.76
CA PRO A 12 35.10 46.74 -14.47
C PRO A 12 35.49 45.26 -14.63
N ILE A 13 36.73 44.92 -14.28
CA ILE A 13 37.08 43.54 -13.93
C ILE A 13 36.52 43.32 -12.52
N LEU A 14 35.24 42.95 -12.44
CA LEU A 14 34.61 42.51 -11.22
C LEU A 14 33.78 41.26 -11.52
N LEU A 15 34.07 40.20 -10.75
CA LEU A 15 33.15 39.11 -10.46
C LEU A 15 32.77 38.19 -11.63
N CYS A 16 33.60 37.17 -11.87
CA CYS A 16 33.08 35.91 -12.43
C CYS A 16 33.81 34.70 -11.83
N CYS A 17 33.70 34.55 -10.51
CA CYS A 17 33.82 33.25 -9.83
C CYS A 17 32.42 32.84 -9.37
N LEU A 18 31.51 32.62 -10.32
CA LEU A 18 30.26 31.91 -10.07
C LEU A 18 30.61 30.42 -9.98
N LEU A 19 30.77 29.97 -8.73
CA LEU A 19 30.75 28.57 -8.35
C LEU A 19 29.52 27.91 -8.97
N LEU A 20 29.71 27.14 -10.04
CA LEU A 20 28.77 26.09 -10.41
C LEU A 20 28.86 24.99 -9.34
N THR A 21 28.25 25.24 -8.18
CA THR A 21 27.69 24.14 -7.39
C THR A 21 26.42 23.72 -8.11
N GLY A 22 26.59 22.95 -9.19
CA GLY A 22 25.51 22.12 -9.68
C GLY A 22 25.07 21.25 -8.52
N ALA A 23 23.93 21.59 -7.93
CA ALA A 23 23.21 20.67 -7.06
C ALA A 23 22.92 19.45 -7.92
N LEU A 24 23.82 18.46 -7.85
CA LEU A 24 23.50 17.09 -8.18
C LEU A 24 22.36 16.73 -7.22
N CYS A 25 21.12 16.90 -7.66
CA CYS A 25 20.03 16.12 -7.12
C CYS A 25 20.56 14.67 -7.19
N PRO A 26 20.74 13.99 -6.05
CA PRO A 26 21.08 12.58 -6.11
C PRO A 26 19.98 11.94 -6.95
N ALA A 27 20.36 11.35 -8.08
CA ALA A 27 19.45 10.57 -8.89
C ALA A 27 18.73 9.63 -7.92
N ALA A 28 17.41 9.75 -7.82
CA ALA A 28 16.61 8.93 -6.92
C ALA A 28 17.04 7.48 -7.15
N ARG A 29 17.68 6.89 -6.13
CA ARG A 29 18.16 5.52 -6.21
C ARG A 29 16.92 4.68 -6.47
N ALA A 30 16.97 3.86 -7.54
CA ALA A 30 15.99 2.83 -7.85
C ALA A 30 15.45 2.23 -6.54
N ALA A 31 14.16 2.44 -6.25
CA ALA A 31 13.55 1.86 -5.07
C ALA A 31 13.46 0.36 -5.33
N ARG A 32 14.42 -0.40 -4.79
CA ARG A 32 14.43 -1.85 -4.82
C ARG A 32 14.26 -2.33 -3.40
N PHE A 33 13.14 -2.97 -3.11
CA PHE A 33 12.96 -3.58 -1.81
C PHE A 33 13.88 -4.79 -1.72
N ALA A 34 14.71 -4.80 -0.68
CA ALA A 34 15.61 -5.91 -0.46
C ALA A 34 14.79 -7.17 -0.17
N CYS A 35 15.27 -8.30 -0.69
CA CYS A 35 14.68 -9.60 -0.40
C CYS A 35 15.78 -10.65 -0.31
N ASN A 36 15.77 -11.48 0.72
CA ASN A 36 16.82 -12.43 1.08
C ASN A 36 16.74 -13.76 0.30
N ALA A 37 16.14 -13.72 -0.89
CA ALA A 37 16.13 -14.85 -1.80
C ALA A 37 17.53 -15.04 -2.41
N THR A 38 18.26 -16.05 -1.93
CA THR A 38 19.53 -16.48 -2.52
C THR A 38 19.25 -17.22 -3.83
N ALA A 39 19.86 -16.75 -4.93
CA ALA A 39 19.82 -17.46 -6.20
C ALA A 39 20.40 -18.89 -6.00
N PRO A 40 19.75 -19.94 -6.53
CA PRO A 40 18.76 -19.94 -7.61
C PRO A 40 17.29 -20.02 -7.15
N ARG A 41 16.98 -19.95 -5.85
CA ARG A 41 15.61 -20.11 -5.35
C ARG A 41 14.89 -18.76 -5.29
N ALA A 42 14.23 -18.41 -6.38
CA ALA A 42 13.31 -17.29 -6.36
C ALA A 42 12.12 -17.60 -5.45
N SER A 43 11.79 -16.69 -4.53
CA SER A 43 10.60 -16.81 -3.67
C SER A 43 9.47 -15.98 -4.25
N THR A 44 8.23 -16.47 -4.10
CA THR A 44 7.04 -15.76 -4.57
C THR A 44 6.08 -15.54 -3.42
N CYS A 45 5.49 -14.36 -3.36
CA CYS A 45 4.47 -13.99 -2.38
C CYS A 45 3.44 -13.05 -3.02
N GLN A 46 2.50 -12.53 -2.21
CA GLN A 46 1.55 -11.51 -2.61
C GLN A 46 1.87 -10.21 -1.85
N ALA A 47 2.33 -9.20 -2.57
CA ALA A 47 2.57 -7.87 -2.01
C ALA A 47 1.34 -6.96 -2.23
N LEU A 48 1.27 -5.88 -1.46
CA LEU A 48 0.29 -4.82 -1.66
C LEU A 48 0.97 -3.57 -2.20
N ILE A 49 0.24 -2.84 -3.03
CA ILE A 49 0.66 -1.57 -3.61
C ILE A 49 -0.38 -0.53 -3.25
N SER A 50 0.05 0.58 -2.65
CA SER A 50 -0.79 1.75 -2.40
C SER A 50 -0.78 2.64 -3.64
N TYR A 51 -1.86 2.60 -4.41
CA TYR A 51 -2.00 3.37 -5.65
C TYR A 51 -2.94 4.55 -5.46
N ALA A 52 -2.41 5.77 -5.60
CA ALA A 52 -3.19 6.99 -5.67
C ALA A 52 -3.06 7.57 -7.08
N PRO A 53 -4.13 7.60 -7.91
CA PRO A 53 -4.07 8.26 -9.21
C PRO A 53 -3.59 9.71 -9.06
N PRO A 54 -2.74 10.23 -9.97
CA PRO A 54 -2.28 11.61 -9.89
C PRO A 54 -3.42 12.63 -9.94
N ASN A 55 -3.24 13.75 -9.25
CA ASN A 55 -4.20 14.86 -9.21
C ASN A 55 -4.61 15.31 -10.62
N GLY A 56 -5.90 15.59 -10.83
CA GLY A 56 -6.44 16.02 -12.13
C GLY A 56 -6.80 14.89 -13.09
N THR A 57 -6.55 13.63 -12.72
CA THR A 57 -7.19 12.49 -13.39
C THR A 57 -8.64 12.39 -12.91
N ALA A 58 -9.60 12.22 -13.84
CA ALA A 58 -10.98 11.95 -13.47
C ALA A 58 -11.03 10.77 -12.47
N THR A 59 -11.91 10.82 -11.47
CA THR A 59 -12.02 9.80 -10.41
C THR A 59 -11.92 8.40 -11.01
N ALA A 60 -10.80 7.72 -10.74
CA ALA A 60 -10.55 6.41 -11.34
C ALA A 60 -11.60 5.42 -10.84
N THR A 61 -12.21 4.66 -11.75
CA THR A 61 -13.12 3.57 -11.37
C THR A 61 -12.33 2.33 -10.98
N LEU A 62 -12.94 1.44 -10.19
CA LEU A 62 -12.34 0.14 -9.87
C LEU A 62 -11.98 -0.66 -11.14
N ALA A 63 -12.79 -0.56 -12.19
CA ALA A 63 -12.52 -1.16 -13.49
C ALA A 63 -11.25 -0.59 -14.15
N ALA A 64 -11.05 0.72 -14.09
CA ALA A 64 -9.86 1.37 -14.67
C ALA A 64 -8.58 0.92 -13.94
N VAL A 65 -8.60 0.88 -12.60
CA VAL A 65 -7.44 0.41 -11.83
C VAL A 65 -7.19 -1.08 -12.05
N ARG A 66 -8.26 -1.90 -12.12
CA ARG A 66 -8.16 -3.32 -12.47
C ARG A 66 -7.51 -3.54 -13.84
N ALA A 67 -7.86 -2.71 -14.83
CA ALA A 67 -7.28 -2.78 -16.17
C ALA A 67 -5.81 -2.34 -16.18
N LEU A 68 -5.48 -1.22 -15.52
CA LEU A 68 -4.12 -0.69 -15.42
C LEU A 68 -3.16 -1.71 -14.79
N PHE A 69 -3.56 -2.32 -13.67
CA PHE A 69 -2.74 -3.32 -12.99
C PHE A 69 -2.93 -4.75 -13.53
N GLN A 70 -3.78 -4.93 -14.55
CA GLN A 70 -4.10 -6.22 -15.17
C GLN A 70 -4.52 -7.28 -14.16
N LEU A 71 -5.37 -6.92 -13.19
CA LEU A 71 -5.80 -7.85 -12.14
C LEU A 71 -6.85 -8.81 -12.69
N ARG A 72 -6.63 -10.10 -12.43
CA ARG A 72 -7.51 -11.18 -12.91
C ARG A 72 -8.88 -11.20 -12.22
N SER A 73 -8.99 -10.65 -11.01
CA SER A 73 -10.19 -10.73 -10.19
C SER A 73 -10.61 -9.36 -9.68
N HIS A 74 -11.85 -8.95 -10.00
CA HIS A 74 -12.48 -7.77 -9.40
C HIS A 74 -12.66 -7.95 -7.89
N ARG A 75 -13.07 -9.14 -7.46
CA ARG A 75 -13.27 -9.45 -6.03
C ARG A 75 -11.98 -9.34 -5.23
N ALA A 76 -10.83 -9.72 -5.80
CA ALA A 76 -9.54 -9.57 -5.13
C ALA A 76 -9.17 -8.09 -4.93
N LEU A 77 -9.55 -7.21 -5.87
CA LEU A 77 -9.39 -5.77 -5.72
C LEU A 77 -10.28 -5.23 -4.60
N LEU A 78 -11.54 -5.65 -4.54
CA LEU A 78 -12.46 -5.27 -3.45
C LEU A 78 -11.92 -5.73 -2.09
N ALA A 79 -11.45 -6.98 -2.03
CA ALA A 79 -10.93 -7.62 -0.82
C ALA A 79 -9.72 -6.90 -0.24
N ALA A 80 -8.76 -6.50 -1.08
CA ALA A 80 -7.60 -5.71 -0.67
C ALA A 80 -7.95 -4.35 -0.03
N ASN A 81 -9.18 -3.85 -0.28
CA ASN A 81 -9.66 -2.55 0.16
C ASN A 81 -10.83 -2.63 1.14
N GLY A 82 -11.19 -3.82 1.62
CA GLY A 82 -12.33 -3.98 2.54
C GLY A 82 -13.69 -3.59 1.93
N LEU A 83 -13.81 -3.55 0.60
CA LEU A 83 -15.05 -3.15 -0.07
C LEU A 83 -16.05 -4.32 -0.13
N PRO A 84 -17.37 -4.07 -0.05
CA PRO A 84 -18.39 -5.11 -0.21
C PRO A 84 -18.28 -5.86 -1.55
N LEU A 85 -18.50 -7.18 -1.55
CA LEU A 85 -18.42 -7.99 -2.78
C LEU A 85 -19.46 -7.62 -3.85
N SER A 86 -20.50 -6.88 -3.47
CA SER A 86 -21.52 -6.33 -4.38
C SER A 86 -21.08 -5.06 -5.11
N THR A 87 -19.96 -4.44 -4.74
CA THR A 87 -19.51 -3.18 -5.34
C THR A 87 -19.20 -3.35 -6.84
N PRO A 88 -19.86 -2.60 -7.75
CA PRO A 88 -19.70 -2.78 -9.19
C PRO A 88 -18.36 -2.23 -9.70
N PRO A 89 -17.84 -2.73 -10.84
CA PRO A 89 -16.60 -2.22 -11.43
C PRO A 89 -16.63 -0.75 -11.82
N THR A 90 -17.81 -0.18 -12.08
CA THR A 90 -17.99 1.23 -12.43
C THR A 90 -17.94 2.17 -11.22
N ALA A 91 -17.95 1.64 -9.99
CA ALA A 91 -17.88 2.46 -8.80
C ALA A 91 -16.54 3.23 -8.72
N PRO A 92 -16.55 4.43 -8.14
CA PRO A 92 -15.32 5.16 -7.81
C PRO A 92 -14.37 4.30 -6.98
N ALA A 93 -13.09 4.28 -7.33
CA ALA A 93 -12.07 3.66 -6.50
C ALA A 93 -11.72 4.59 -5.32
N PRO A 94 -11.63 4.07 -4.08
CA PRO A 94 -11.07 4.86 -2.97
C PRO A 94 -9.61 5.21 -3.26
N THR A 95 -9.16 6.34 -2.70
CA THR A 95 -7.81 6.84 -2.92
C THR A 95 -7.11 7.11 -1.58
N PRO A 96 -5.95 6.50 -1.29
CA PRO A 96 -5.27 5.49 -2.11
C PRO A 96 -6.02 4.14 -2.14
N LEU A 97 -5.89 3.42 -3.25
CA LEU A 97 -6.39 2.06 -3.44
C LEU A 97 -5.26 1.06 -3.23
N ARG A 98 -5.51 0.00 -2.45
CA ARG A 98 -4.60 -1.13 -2.30
C ARG A 98 -4.78 -2.13 -3.44
N VAL A 99 -3.70 -2.48 -4.11
CA VAL A 99 -3.68 -3.45 -5.19
C VAL A 99 -2.79 -4.62 -4.81
N ARG A 100 -3.33 -5.85 -4.84
CA ARG A 100 -2.57 -7.07 -4.55
C ARG A 100 -1.97 -7.65 -5.82
N LEU A 101 -0.66 -7.82 -5.84
CA LEU A 101 0.08 -8.36 -6.98
C LEU A 101 1.10 -9.42 -6.56
N PRO A 102 1.40 -10.39 -7.44
CA PRO A 102 2.44 -11.37 -7.18
C PRO A 102 3.79 -10.67 -7.16
N CYS A 103 4.58 -10.94 -6.13
CA CYS A 103 5.96 -10.51 -6.03
C CYS A 103 6.87 -11.68 -6.34
N LEU A 104 7.94 -11.43 -7.10
CA LEU A 104 9.06 -12.36 -7.27
C LEU A 104 10.29 -11.73 -6.64
N CYS A 105 10.86 -12.42 -5.66
CA CYS A 105 12.17 -12.10 -5.12
C CYS A 105 13.24 -12.93 -5.83
N SER A 106 14.22 -12.25 -6.41
CA SER A 106 15.36 -12.88 -7.08
C SER A 106 16.57 -11.95 -7.05
N GLY A 107 17.76 -12.52 -6.81
CA GLY A 107 19.01 -11.73 -6.86
C GLY A 107 19.08 -10.60 -5.82
N GLY A 108 18.50 -10.80 -4.64
CA GLY A 108 18.56 -9.83 -3.54
C GLY A 108 17.51 -8.72 -3.56
N ALA A 109 16.61 -8.69 -4.55
CA ALA A 109 15.55 -7.70 -4.66
C ALA A 109 14.23 -8.33 -5.12
N GLY A 110 13.11 -7.70 -4.74
CA GLY A 110 11.78 -8.11 -5.20
C GLY A 110 11.12 -7.08 -6.11
N ALA A 111 10.42 -7.59 -7.13
CA ALA A 111 9.60 -6.79 -8.03
C ALA A 111 8.33 -7.56 -8.45
N THR A 112 7.28 -6.83 -8.84
CA THR A 112 6.02 -7.45 -9.26
C THR A 112 6.20 -8.35 -10.47
N PHE A 113 5.73 -9.59 -10.40
CA PHE A 113 6.00 -10.61 -11.40
C PHE A 113 4.98 -10.62 -12.55
N GLN A 114 5.48 -10.53 -13.79
CA GLN A 114 4.72 -10.58 -15.06
C GLN A 114 3.68 -9.47 -15.30
N ARG A 115 3.26 -8.73 -14.26
CA ARG A 115 2.29 -7.65 -14.35
C ARG A 115 2.54 -6.61 -13.24
N PRO A 116 2.21 -5.33 -13.46
CA PRO A 116 1.57 -4.82 -14.68
C PRO A 116 2.52 -4.69 -15.87
N THR A 117 1.96 -4.78 -17.07
CA THR A 117 2.61 -4.31 -18.29
C THR A 117 1.87 -3.10 -18.84
N TYR A 118 2.60 -2.19 -19.47
CA TYR A 118 2.07 -0.99 -20.10
C TYR A 118 2.36 -1.01 -21.60
N ARG A 119 1.36 -0.70 -22.43
CA ARG A 119 1.54 -0.54 -23.87
C ARG A 119 1.73 0.93 -24.20
N VAL A 120 2.93 1.29 -24.66
CA VAL A 120 3.33 2.67 -24.98
C VAL A 120 2.36 3.28 -25.99
N ARG A 121 1.88 4.49 -25.71
CA ARG A 121 0.99 5.28 -26.55
C ARG A 121 1.76 6.40 -27.24
N ALA A 122 1.15 7.00 -28.26
CA ALA A 122 1.73 8.16 -28.92
C ALA A 122 1.94 9.31 -27.92
N GLY A 123 3.17 9.82 -27.86
CA GLY A 123 3.56 10.91 -26.95
C GLY A 123 4.01 10.47 -25.56
N ASP A 124 3.98 9.18 -25.22
CA ASP A 124 4.48 8.70 -23.94
C ASP A 124 6.01 8.81 -23.84
N THR A 125 6.48 9.18 -22.65
CA THR A 125 7.87 9.01 -22.20
C THR A 125 7.89 8.03 -21.02
N LEU A 126 9.04 7.39 -20.74
CA LEU A 126 9.15 6.51 -19.57
C LEU A 126 8.84 7.25 -18.25
N ASP A 127 9.18 8.53 -18.16
CA ASP A 127 8.87 9.36 -16.99
C ASP A 127 7.37 9.65 -16.86
N ALA A 128 6.70 9.98 -17.97
CA ALA A 128 5.25 10.17 -17.99
C ALA A 128 4.49 8.88 -17.65
N ILE A 129 4.99 7.72 -18.06
CA ILE A 129 4.43 6.42 -17.67
C ILE A 129 4.63 6.20 -16.16
N ALA A 130 5.85 6.37 -15.65
CA ALA A 130 6.19 6.17 -14.25
C ALA A 130 5.36 7.08 -13.31
N ARG A 131 5.38 8.40 -13.54
CA ARG A 131 4.74 9.39 -12.67
C ARG A 131 3.25 9.59 -12.98
N GLY A 132 2.87 9.51 -14.26
CA GLY A 132 1.50 9.75 -14.71
C GLY A 132 0.62 8.51 -14.62
N ALA A 133 1.03 7.38 -15.22
CA ALA A 133 0.21 6.18 -15.22
C ALA A 133 0.33 5.38 -13.91
N PHE A 134 1.54 5.30 -13.33
CA PHE A 134 1.81 4.49 -12.14
C PHE A 134 2.07 5.32 -10.88
N ALA A 135 1.73 6.61 -10.89
CA ALA A 135 1.75 7.48 -9.71
C ALA A 135 3.09 7.50 -8.94
N GLY A 136 4.21 7.31 -9.65
CA GLY A 136 5.54 7.32 -9.04
C GLY A 136 5.92 6.04 -8.29
N LEU A 137 5.14 4.95 -8.43
CA LEU A 137 5.45 3.64 -7.85
C LEU A 137 6.77 3.05 -8.33
N VAL A 138 7.24 3.48 -9.49
CA VAL A 138 8.53 3.12 -10.10
C VAL A 138 9.17 4.38 -10.66
N THR A 139 10.49 4.33 -10.89
CA THR A 139 11.19 5.37 -11.64
C THR A 139 11.27 5.02 -13.13
N TYR A 140 11.56 6.00 -13.99
CA TYR A 140 11.79 5.71 -15.41
C TYR A 140 13.04 4.83 -15.61
N GLN A 141 14.04 4.96 -14.74
CA GLN A 141 15.26 4.15 -14.76
C GLN A 141 14.94 2.68 -14.44
N ASP A 142 14.02 2.42 -13.50
CA ASP A 142 13.57 1.06 -13.20
C ASP A 142 12.90 0.42 -14.40
N ILE A 143 12.00 1.17 -15.06
CA ILE A 143 11.34 0.69 -16.28
C ILE A 143 12.37 0.44 -17.38
N ALA A 144 13.31 1.37 -17.61
CA ALA A 144 14.32 1.23 -18.65
C ALA A 144 15.20 -0.01 -18.42
N ALA A 145 15.72 -0.17 -17.20
CA ALA A 145 16.57 -1.30 -16.82
C ALA A 145 15.83 -2.64 -16.93
N ALA A 146 14.59 -2.72 -16.46
CA ALA A 146 13.80 -3.94 -16.50
C ALA A 146 13.38 -4.38 -17.91
N ASN A 147 13.38 -3.45 -18.87
CA ASN A 147 12.97 -3.71 -20.26
C ASN A 147 14.13 -3.60 -21.27
N ASN A 148 15.37 -3.52 -20.80
CA ASN A 148 16.57 -3.35 -21.63
C ASN A 148 16.49 -2.15 -22.60
N VAL A 149 15.84 -1.06 -22.17
CA VAL A 149 15.74 0.17 -22.96
C VAL A 149 17.02 0.98 -22.77
N SER A 150 17.86 1.04 -23.81
CA SER A 150 19.17 1.70 -23.75
C SER A 150 19.07 3.23 -23.72
N ASP A 151 18.11 3.80 -24.43
CA ASP A 151 17.82 5.24 -24.43
C ASP A 151 16.40 5.46 -23.90
N PRO A 152 16.23 5.92 -22.63
CA PRO A 152 14.93 6.18 -22.02
C PRO A 152 14.01 7.14 -22.79
N ASN A 153 14.56 7.94 -23.71
CA ASN A 153 13.81 8.87 -24.55
C ASN A 153 13.27 8.22 -25.83
N LYS A 154 13.67 6.97 -26.13
CA LYS A 154 13.31 6.25 -27.36
C LYS A 154 12.51 5.00 -27.03
N VAL A 155 11.24 5.19 -26.72
CA VAL A 155 10.25 4.10 -26.63
C VAL A 155 9.31 4.15 -27.84
N ALA A 156 9.05 3.00 -28.44
CA ALA A 156 8.21 2.91 -29.62
C ALA A 156 6.73 2.79 -29.26
N VAL A 157 5.85 3.48 -29.98
CA VAL A 157 4.40 3.32 -29.82
C VAL A 157 4.02 1.85 -30.05
N GLY A 158 3.22 1.30 -29.15
CA GLY A 158 2.81 -0.10 -29.18
C GLY A 158 3.78 -1.07 -28.49
N GLN A 159 4.98 -0.64 -28.10
CA GLN A 159 5.91 -1.43 -27.30
C GLN A 159 5.27 -1.80 -25.96
N GLN A 160 5.42 -3.05 -25.56
CA GLN A 160 4.96 -3.53 -24.25
C GLN A 160 6.12 -3.46 -23.26
N LEU A 161 5.93 -2.71 -22.17
CA LEU A 161 6.88 -2.54 -21.09
C LEU A 161 6.37 -3.25 -19.84
N TRP A 162 7.18 -4.10 -19.23
CA TRP A 162 6.94 -4.57 -17.87
C TRP A 162 7.22 -3.43 -16.88
N ILE A 163 6.34 -3.27 -15.89
CA ILE A 163 6.45 -2.23 -14.87
C ILE A 163 6.86 -2.91 -13.56
N PRO A 164 8.14 -2.81 -13.15
CA PRO A 164 8.70 -3.58 -12.04
C PRO A 164 8.44 -2.88 -10.69
N VAL A 165 7.18 -2.83 -10.25
CA VAL A 165 6.85 -2.20 -8.96
C VAL A 165 7.59 -2.94 -7.82
N PRO A 166 8.36 -2.24 -6.96
CA PRO A 166 9.15 -2.89 -5.92
C PRO A 166 8.26 -3.54 -4.86
N CYS A 167 8.67 -4.71 -4.41
CA CYS A 167 7.96 -5.50 -3.40
C CYS A 167 8.95 -6.42 -2.67
N SER A 168 8.54 -7.01 -1.55
CA SER A 168 9.35 -8.02 -0.86
C SER A 168 8.47 -9.15 -0.32
N CYS A 169 9.12 -10.27 0.00
CA CYS A 169 8.52 -11.47 0.57
C CYS A 169 9.15 -11.84 1.92
N ASP A 170 10.08 -11.04 2.41
CA ASP A 170 10.86 -11.36 3.59
C ASP A 170 10.03 -11.19 4.87
N PRO A 171 10.20 -12.06 5.87
CA PRO A 171 9.72 -11.76 7.20
C PRO A 171 10.51 -10.56 7.78
N VAL A 172 9.85 -9.74 8.58
CA VAL A 172 10.49 -8.61 9.27
C VAL A 172 10.51 -8.90 10.76
N GLY A 173 11.70 -8.91 11.37
CA GLY A 173 11.87 -9.31 12.77
C GLY A 173 11.45 -10.76 13.04
N GLY A 174 11.56 -11.65 12.05
CA GLY A 174 11.12 -13.04 12.15
C GLY A 174 9.60 -13.25 12.08
N GLN A 175 8.83 -12.18 11.88
CA GLN A 175 7.38 -12.24 11.76
C GLN A 175 6.94 -12.15 10.29
N PRO A 176 5.92 -12.91 9.86
CA PRO A 176 5.33 -12.74 8.54
C PRO A 176 4.64 -11.38 8.45
N VAL A 177 4.83 -10.70 7.33
CA VAL A 177 4.24 -9.39 7.03
C VAL A 177 3.76 -9.36 5.59
N VAL A 178 2.86 -8.43 5.28
CA VAL A 178 2.61 -8.05 3.89
C VAL A 178 3.32 -6.74 3.61
N HIS A 179 4.26 -6.76 2.68
CA HIS A 179 4.94 -5.54 2.23
C HIS A 179 3.98 -4.67 1.41
N LEU A 180 3.83 -3.41 1.83
CA LEU A 180 3.08 -2.38 1.13
C LEU A 180 4.04 -1.41 0.45
N THR A 181 4.00 -1.33 -0.87
CA THR A 181 4.66 -0.27 -1.63
C THR A 181 3.87 1.02 -1.44
N TYR A 182 4.47 2.01 -0.77
CA TYR A 182 3.81 3.26 -0.40
C TYR A 182 4.59 4.46 -0.95
N VAL A 183 3.93 5.33 -1.72
CA VAL A 183 4.54 6.58 -2.20
C VAL A 183 4.20 7.69 -1.20
N ALA A 184 5.22 8.21 -0.52
CA ALA A 184 5.06 9.20 0.54
C ALA A 184 4.44 10.52 0.02
N PRO A 185 3.23 10.92 0.45
CA PRO A 185 2.68 12.20 0.07
C PRO A 185 3.51 13.38 0.59
N ALA A 186 3.35 14.55 -0.01
CA ALA A 186 3.98 15.77 0.51
C ALA A 186 3.50 16.06 1.94
N GLY A 187 4.46 16.38 2.82
CA GLY A 187 4.18 16.66 4.24
C GLY A 187 3.97 15.41 5.13
N SER A 188 4.12 14.21 4.59
CA SER A 188 4.10 12.98 5.41
C SER A 188 5.32 12.87 6.32
N SER A 189 5.20 12.07 7.39
CA SER A 189 6.28 11.72 8.31
C SER A 189 6.32 10.20 8.50
N VAL A 190 7.49 9.65 8.82
CA VAL A 190 7.62 8.21 9.05
C VAL A 190 6.77 7.76 10.25
N ALA A 191 6.76 8.54 11.34
CA ALA A 191 5.88 8.34 12.48
C ALA A 191 4.39 8.28 12.11
N GLY A 192 3.91 9.21 11.26
CA GLY A 192 2.52 9.23 10.82
C GLY A 192 2.15 8.02 9.96
N ILE A 193 3.05 7.63 9.06
CA ILE A 193 2.89 6.43 8.22
C ILE A 193 2.88 5.16 9.11
N ALA A 194 3.80 5.07 10.07
CA ALA A 194 3.85 3.96 11.03
C ALA A 194 2.54 3.82 11.80
N GLN A 195 2.00 4.94 12.30
CA GLN A 195 0.71 4.98 12.99
C GLN A 195 -0.45 4.56 12.09
N GLU A 196 -0.50 5.06 10.85
CA GLU A 196 -1.56 4.73 9.88
C GLU A 196 -1.65 3.23 9.61
N PHE A 197 -0.49 2.58 9.48
CA PHE A 197 -0.42 1.17 9.09
C PHE A 197 -0.19 0.19 10.25
N GLY A 198 -0.11 0.69 11.49
CA GLY A 198 0.18 -0.14 12.67
C GLY A 198 1.54 -0.82 12.59
N SER A 199 2.53 -0.13 12.02
CA SER A 199 3.94 -0.54 11.97
C SER A 199 4.75 0.24 13.00
N ALA A 200 6.01 -0.16 13.23
CA ALA A 200 6.94 0.61 14.06
C ALA A 200 7.78 1.54 13.18
N GLU A 201 8.02 2.77 13.65
CA GLU A 201 8.81 3.76 12.91
C GLU A 201 10.22 3.25 12.63
N GLU A 202 10.87 2.64 13.63
CA GLU A 202 12.20 2.07 13.50
C GLU A 202 12.24 0.92 12.49
N THR A 203 11.16 0.13 12.42
CA THR A 203 11.01 -0.94 11.44
C THR A 203 10.94 -0.38 10.03
N ILE A 204 10.14 0.66 9.79
CA ILE A 204 10.05 1.32 8.47
C ILE A 204 11.41 1.90 8.09
N LEU A 205 12.10 2.59 9.01
CA LEU A 205 13.43 3.14 8.75
C LEU A 205 14.44 2.04 8.40
N ALA A 206 14.45 0.95 9.15
CA ALA A 206 15.38 -0.15 8.96
C ALA A 206 15.20 -0.86 7.61
N VAL A 207 13.96 -1.23 7.24
CA VAL A 207 13.69 -1.93 5.97
C VAL A 207 13.98 -1.03 4.75
N ASN A 208 13.81 0.29 4.90
CA ASN A 208 14.09 1.27 3.85
C ASN A 208 15.54 1.81 3.87
N LYS A 209 16.39 1.31 4.78
CA LYS A 209 17.78 1.76 4.96
C LYS A 209 17.89 3.28 5.15
N MET A 210 16.92 3.85 5.86
CA MET A 210 16.87 5.26 6.19
C MET A 210 17.52 5.47 7.56
N PRO A 211 18.62 6.24 7.65
CA PRO A 211 19.29 6.47 8.93
C PRO A 211 18.50 7.38 9.87
N ASP A 212 17.62 8.24 9.33
CA ASP A 212 16.82 9.19 10.09
C ASP A 212 15.49 9.51 9.38
N ALA A 213 14.44 9.76 10.16
CA ALA A 213 13.09 10.03 9.66
C ALA A 213 12.94 11.38 8.93
N LYS A 214 13.78 12.38 9.24
CA LYS A 214 13.77 13.70 8.56
C LYS A 214 14.27 13.61 7.13
N GLY A 215 14.91 12.49 6.76
CA GLY A 215 15.33 12.20 5.39
C GLY A 215 14.18 11.79 4.46
N LEU A 216 12.94 11.67 4.95
CA LEU A 216 11.79 11.33 4.11
C LEU A 216 11.50 12.44 3.10
N LEU A 217 11.50 12.09 1.81
CA LEU A 217 11.16 12.99 0.73
C LEU A 217 9.73 12.76 0.22
N ALA A 218 9.05 13.82 -0.20
CA ALA A 218 7.80 13.70 -0.93
C ALA A 218 8.01 12.90 -2.23
N GLY A 219 7.11 11.97 -2.51
CA GLY A 219 7.20 11.04 -3.64
C GLY A 219 8.17 9.87 -3.43
N GLN A 220 8.82 9.77 -2.27
CA GLN A 220 9.69 8.63 -1.97
C GLN A 220 8.86 7.35 -1.84
N VAL A 221 9.30 6.29 -2.53
CA VAL A 221 8.71 4.97 -2.41
C VAL A 221 9.29 4.29 -1.18
N LEU A 222 8.41 3.87 -0.26
CA LEU A 222 8.73 3.18 0.97
C LEU A 222 8.16 1.76 0.95
N ASP A 223 8.93 0.82 1.47
CA ASP A 223 8.45 -0.47 1.94
C ASP A 223 7.84 -0.30 3.33
N VAL A 224 6.53 -0.50 3.46
CA VAL A 224 5.83 -0.46 4.75
C VAL A 224 5.40 -1.87 5.12
N PRO A 225 6.07 -2.53 6.08
CA PRO A 225 5.69 -3.86 6.54
C PRO A 225 4.36 -3.79 7.30
N LEU A 226 3.31 -4.37 6.71
CA LEU A 226 2.00 -4.46 7.35
C LEU A 226 1.94 -5.70 8.24
N ARG A 227 1.59 -5.49 9.51
CA ARG A 227 1.29 -6.58 10.44
C ARG A 227 0.08 -7.38 9.93
N THR A 228 0.21 -8.70 9.99
CA THR A 228 -0.85 -9.62 9.57
C THR A 228 -1.40 -10.38 10.76
N CYS A 229 -2.64 -10.84 10.64
CA CYS A 229 -3.23 -11.69 11.65
C CYS A 229 -2.56 -13.08 11.71
N GLY A 230 -2.43 -13.62 12.92
CA GLY A 230 -2.07 -15.02 13.11
C GLY A 230 -3.17 -15.94 12.59
N SER A 231 -2.79 -17.09 12.03
CA SER A 231 -3.74 -18.05 11.47
C SER A 231 -3.46 -19.47 11.94
N ALA A 232 -4.46 -20.34 11.87
CA ALA A 232 -4.34 -21.77 12.11
C ALA A 232 -4.08 -22.57 10.82
N ILE A 233 -3.66 -21.91 9.75
CA ILE A 233 -3.47 -22.53 8.44
C ILE A 233 -2.32 -23.53 8.51
N SER A 234 -2.58 -24.75 8.04
CA SER A 234 -1.59 -25.83 8.02
C SER A 234 -0.47 -25.53 7.03
N ASN A 235 0.77 -25.89 7.39
CA ASN A 235 1.92 -25.87 6.48
C ASN A 235 1.76 -26.78 5.25
N THR A 236 0.82 -27.73 5.29
CA THR A 236 0.50 -28.62 4.16
C THR A 236 -0.56 -28.04 3.22
N ALA A 237 -1.23 -26.96 3.61
CA ALA A 237 -2.26 -26.34 2.78
C ALA A 237 -1.67 -25.67 1.53
N ILE A 238 -2.49 -25.59 0.48
CA ILE A 238 -2.12 -24.89 -0.76
C ILE A 238 -1.88 -23.40 -0.50
N ASP A 239 -2.65 -22.81 0.41
CA ASP A 239 -2.59 -21.41 0.81
C ASP A 239 -1.90 -21.19 2.15
N ARG A 240 -0.94 -22.05 2.52
CA ARG A 240 -0.12 -21.93 3.74
C ARG A 240 0.57 -20.57 3.97
N ASN A 241 0.78 -19.80 2.90
CA ASN A 241 1.40 -18.46 2.96
C ASN A 241 0.35 -17.34 2.87
N LEU A 242 -0.92 -17.62 3.17
CA LEU A 242 -1.99 -16.63 3.15
C LEU A 242 -1.79 -15.61 4.28
N LEU A 243 -1.58 -14.36 3.90
CA LEU A 243 -1.39 -13.25 4.83
C LEU A 243 -2.41 -12.14 4.57
N VAL A 244 -3.09 -11.74 5.64
CA VAL A 244 -4.14 -10.71 5.61
C VAL A 244 -3.79 -9.61 6.62
N PRO A 245 -3.50 -8.38 6.15
CA PRO A 245 -3.33 -7.24 7.03
C PRO A 245 -4.67 -6.65 7.45
N ASN A 246 -4.66 -5.87 8.53
CA ASN A 246 -5.83 -5.15 9.02
C ASN A 246 -6.45 -4.24 7.93
N GLY A 247 -7.78 -4.07 7.97
CA GLY A 247 -8.52 -3.26 6.99
C GLY A 247 -8.61 -3.90 5.60
N SER A 248 -8.38 -5.21 5.48
CA SER A 248 -8.58 -5.98 4.26
C SER A 248 -9.14 -7.37 4.57
N TYR A 249 -9.65 -8.04 3.54
CA TYR A 249 -9.96 -9.45 3.58
C TYR A 249 -9.37 -10.15 2.35
N ILE A 250 -9.48 -11.48 2.31
CA ILE A 250 -9.11 -12.31 1.17
C ILE A 250 -10.16 -13.38 0.94
N LEU A 251 -10.38 -13.73 -0.32
CA LEU A 251 -11.13 -14.91 -0.72
C LEU A 251 -10.12 -16.02 -1.02
N THR A 252 -10.27 -17.16 -0.36
CA THR A 252 -9.44 -18.35 -0.54
C THR A 252 -10.32 -19.59 -0.76
N ALA A 253 -9.70 -20.77 -0.95
CA ALA A 253 -10.37 -22.02 -1.24
C ALA A 253 -11.39 -21.87 -2.39
N ASN A 254 -10.93 -21.46 -3.57
CA ASN A 254 -11.78 -21.21 -4.75
C ASN A 254 -12.94 -20.22 -4.51
N ASN A 255 -12.71 -19.23 -3.64
CA ASN A 255 -13.70 -18.26 -3.16
C ASN A 255 -14.79 -18.81 -2.22
N CYS A 256 -14.62 -20.02 -1.67
CA CYS A 256 -15.55 -20.57 -0.69
C CYS A 256 -15.37 -19.98 0.72
N VAL A 257 -14.17 -19.48 1.02
CA VAL A 257 -13.84 -18.94 2.35
C VAL A 257 -13.41 -17.48 2.20
N MET A 258 -13.98 -16.63 3.04
CA MET A 258 -13.59 -15.23 3.20
C MET A 258 -12.89 -15.08 4.55
N CYS A 259 -11.67 -14.56 4.54
CA CYS A 259 -10.88 -14.34 5.75
C CYS A 259 -10.50 -12.86 5.88
N GLY A 260 -10.88 -12.24 6.99
CA GLY A 260 -10.48 -10.89 7.39
C GLY A 260 -9.44 -10.93 8.52
N CYS A 261 -8.79 -9.80 8.75
CA CYS A 261 -7.92 -9.63 9.91
C CYS A 261 -8.60 -8.74 10.95
N SER A 262 -8.84 -9.29 12.15
CA SER A 262 -9.39 -8.53 13.28
C SER A 262 -8.29 -7.73 13.97
N SER A 263 -8.43 -6.41 14.04
CA SER A 263 -7.49 -5.55 14.75
C SER A 263 -7.55 -5.66 16.28
N SER A 264 -8.64 -6.24 16.82
CA SER A 264 -8.81 -6.43 18.27
C SER A 264 -8.15 -7.71 18.77
N THR A 265 -8.25 -8.80 18.01
CA THR A 265 -7.69 -10.12 18.40
C THR A 265 -6.39 -10.45 17.68
N TRP A 266 -6.06 -9.75 16.60
CA TRP A 266 -4.96 -10.09 15.68
C TRP A 266 -4.97 -11.55 15.21
N GLN A 267 -6.16 -12.15 15.17
CA GLN A 267 -6.41 -13.47 14.62
C GLN A 267 -7.17 -13.38 13.31
N LEU A 268 -6.87 -14.32 12.42
CA LEU A 268 -7.51 -14.44 11.12
C LEU A 268 -8.94 -14.95 11.35
N ASP A 269 -9.91 -14.11 11.06
CA ASP A 269 -11.32 -14.44 11.21
C ASP A 269 -11.87 -14.86 9.84
N CYS A 270 -12.33 -16.09 9.74
CA CYS A 270 -12.75 -16.69 8.49
C CYS A 270 -14.18 -17.22 8.59
N GLN A 271 -14.95 -16.97 7.54
CA GLN A 271 -16.31 -17.46 7.38
C GLN A 271 -16.54 -18.01 5.98
N ALA A 272 -17.61 -18.78 5.81
CA ALA A 272 -18.08 -19.14 4.47
C ALA A 272 -18.40 -17.86 3.69
N ALA A 273 -17.92 -17.77 2.44
CA ALA A 273 -18.14 -16.58 1.62
C ALA A 273 -19.61 -16.48 1.20
N GLN A 274 -20.33 -15.51 1.76
CA GLN A 274 -21.75 -15.29 1.49
C GLN A 274 -21.97 -14.59 0.14
N GLY A 275 -23.13 -14.83 -0.49
CA GLY A 275 -23.49 -14.22 -1.78
C GLY A 275 -22.74 -14.79 -3.00
N LEU A 276 -21.86 -15.76 -2.77
CA LEU A 276 -21.20 -16.54 -3.81
C LEU A 276 -21.94 -17.87 -3.95
N SER A 277 -23.05 -17.83 -4.68
CA SER A 277 -23.81 -19.01 -5.07
C SER A 277 -22.87 -20.01 -5.74
N SER A 278 -22.44 -21.03 -5.01
CA SER A 278 -22.03 -22.27 -5.63
C SER A 278 -22.41 -23.42 -4.71
N SER A 279 -23.23 -24.32 -5.25
CA SER A 279 -23.46 -25.66 -4.75
C SER A 279 -22.17 -26.53 -4.68
N PHE A 280 -21.01 -25.94 -4.93
CA PHE A 280 -19.72 -26.58 -5.08
C PHE A 280 -18.80 -26.41 -3.85
N CYS A 281 -19.11 -25.50 -2.93
CA CYS A 281 -18.30 -25.33 -1.73
C CYS A 281 -18.58 -26.46 -0.74
N PRO A 282 -17.56 -27.26 -0.35
CA PRO A 282 -17.74 -28.29 0.66
C PRO A 282 -18.02 -27.64 2.01
N ALA A 283 -18.67 -28.40 2.91
CA ALA A 283 -18.94 -27.92 4.26
C ALA A 283 -17.62 -27.70 5.02
N ALA A 284 -17.42 -26.49 5.54
CA ALA A 284 -16.30 -26.15 6.40
C ALA A 284 -16.75 -26.24 7.87
N LYS A 285 -16.37 -27.31 8.57
CA LYS A 285 -16.83 -27.62 9.93
C LYS A 285 -15.79 -28.31 10.80
N CYS A 286 -15.81 -28.00 12.09
CA CYS A 286 -15.09 -28.67 13.16
C CYS A 286 -16.07 -29.53 13.96
N GLY A 287 -16.27 -30.78 13.54
CA GLY A 287 -17.37 -31.61 14.06
C GLY A 287 -18.71 -30.96 13.69
N ASP A 288 -19.49 -30.54 14.71
CA ASP A 288 -20.78 -29.88 14.53
C ASP A 288 -20.70 -28.36 14.37
N MET A 289 -19.54 -27.76 14.65
CA MET A 289 -19.36 -26.31 14.62
C MET A 289 -18.97 -25.84 13.21
N PHE A 290 -19.75 -24.92 12.63
CA PHE A 290 -19.40 -24.29 11.36
C PHE A 290 -18.19 -23.36 11.49
N LEU A 291 -17.43 -23.22 10.40
CA LEU A 291 -16.32 -22.27 10.31
C LEU A 291 -16.75 -20.86 10.76
N GLY A 292 -15.94 -20.25 11.63
CA GLY A 292 -16.18 -18.93 12.22
C GLY A 292 -17.03 -18.95 13.49
N ASN A 293 -17.81 -20.01 13.73
CA ASN A 293 -18.58 -20.12 14.96
C ASN A 293 -17.64 -20.32 16.15
N THR A 294 -18.04 -19.72 17.28
CA THR A 294 -17.33 -19.78 18.55
C THR A 294 -18.28 -20.30 19.63
N SER A 295 -17.77 -21.16 20.49
CA SER A 295 -18.45 -21.67 21.68
C SER A 295 -17.62 -21.36 22.92
N SER A 296 -18.23 -20.80 23.94
CA SER A 296 -17.58 -20.60 25.24
C SER A 296 -17.58 -21.91 26.02
N THR A 297 -16.39 -22.38 26.42
CA THR A 297 -16.24 -23.53 27.32
C THR A 297 -16.17 -23.12 28.79
N SER A 298 -15.76 -21.88 29.05
CA SER A 298 -15.80 -21.26 30.39
C SER A 298 -15.97 -19.74 30.28
N SER A 299 -15.96 -19.02 31.39
CA SER A 299 -15.93 -17.54 31.41
C SER A 299 -14.65 -16.96 30.79
N CYS A 300 -13.59 -17.75 30.73
CA CYS A 300 -12.25 -17.35 30.29
C CYS A 300 -11.85 -17.94 28.95
N GLU A 301 -12.47 -19.05 28.54
CA GLU A 301 -12.04 -19.84 27.40
C GLU A 301 -13.14 -19.91 26.34
N SER A 302 -12.76 -19.58 25.11
CA SER A 302 -13.59 -19.75 23.93
C SER A 302 -12.90 -20.65 22.91
N ARG A 303 -13.70 -21.51 22.27
CA ARG A 303 -13.28 -22.42 21.20
C ARG A 303 -13.91 -21.95 19.90
N THR A 304 -13.09 -21.67 18.89
CA THR A 304 -13.55 -21.22 17.57
C THR A 304 -13.21 -22.28 16.53
N CYS A 305 -14.14 -22.56 15.61
CA CYS A 305 -13.79 -23.36 14.42
C CYS A 305 -13.07 -22.46 13.43
N SER A 306 -11.76 -22.62 13.33
CA SER A 306 -10.88 -21.77 12.55
C SER A 306 -10.51 -22.42 11.22
N TYR A 307 -10.23 -21.57 10.23
CA TYR A 307 -9.76 -22.02 8.93
C TYR A 307 -8.33 -22.57 9.02
N ALA A 308 -8.11 -23.76 8.48
CA ALA A 308 -6.82 -24.44 8.49
C ALA A 308 -6.22 -24.63 7.07
N GLY A 309 -6.79 -24.00 6.05
CA GLY A 309 -6.34 -24.06 4.66
C GLY A 309 -7.24 -24.89 3.74
N TYR A 310 -6.76 -25.18 2.53
CA TYR A 310 -7.44 -26.13 1.64
C TYR A 310 -6.46 -27.02 0.87
N THR A 311 -6.98 -28.15 0.39
CA THR A 311 -6.29 -29.10 -0.49
C THR A 311 -7.05 -29.29 -1.79
N ASN A 312 -6.33 -29.69 -2.84
CA ASN A 312 -6.92 -29.98 -4.15
C ASN A 312 -6.15 -31.09 -4.90
N SER A 313 -5.44 -31.96 -4.18
CA SER A 313 -4.61 -33.02 -4.78
C SER A 313 -5.42 -34.22 -5.27
N THR A 314 -6.39 -34.66 -4.47
CA THR A 314 -7.29 -35.79 -4.77
C THR A 314 -8.74 -35.33 -4.84
N SER A 315 -9.15 -34.47 -3.92
CA SER A 315 -10.42 -33.78 -3.94
C SER A 315 -10.26 -32.39 -3.34
N PHE A 316 -11.09 -31.45 -3.80
CA PHE A 316 -11.16 -30.12 -3.22
C PHE A 316 -11.78 -30.22 -1.81
N ALA A 317 -11.01 -29.90 -0.78
CA ALA A 317 -11.47 -29.95 0.61
C ALA A 317 -11.01 -28.71 1.38
N ILE A 318 -11.92 -28.17 2.17
CA ILE A 318 -11.64 -27.10 3.13
C ILE A 318 -11.20 -27.74 4.43
N LEU A 319 -10.03 -27.35 4.93
CA LEU A 319 -9.50 -27.79 6.21
C LEU A 319 -9.92 -26.80 7.29
N THR A 320 -10.33 -27.31 8.44
CA THR A 320 -10.69 -26.51 9.61
C THR A 320 -10.13 -27.15 10.88
N ASN A 321 -9.83 -26.33 11.90
CA ASN A 321 -9.31 -26.80 13.17
C ASN A 321 -9.93 -26.00 14.33
N ILE A 322 -10.08 -26.61 15.50
CA ILE A 322 -10.54 -25.89 16.69
C ILE A 322 -9.37 -25.13 17.30
N THR A 323 -9.51 -23.81 17.42
CA THR A 323 -8.56 -22.96 18.14
C THR A 323 -9.16 -22.51 19.46
N THR A 324 -8.35 -22.50 20.50
CA THR A 324 -8.75 -22.05 21.85
C THR A 324 -8.14 -20.70 22.16
N SER A 325 -8.96 -19.75 22.60
CA SER A 325 -8.52 -18.47 23.14
C SER A 325 -8.81 -18.43 24.62
N ASN A 326 -7.82 -18.05 25.43
CA ASN A 326 -7.97 -17.92 26.89
C ASN A 326 -7.70 -16.46 27.29
N THR A 327 -8.74 -15.75 27.73
CA THR A 327 -8.67 -14.34 28.12
C THR A 327 -8.11 -14.14 29.52
N CYS A 328 -8.13 -15.16 30.38
CA CYS A 328 -7.66 -15.06 31.77
C CYS A 328 -6.14 -15.23 31.91
N ASN A 329 -5.44 -15.64 30.84
CA ASN A 329 -3.98 -15.67 30.79
C ASN A 329 -3.35 -14.40 30.19
N ALA A 330 -4.13 -13.37 29.87
CA ALA A 330 -3.65 -12.10 29.32
C ALA A 330 -2.88 -11.20 30.33
N GLY A 331 -2.39 -11.77 31.45
CA GLY A 331 -1.56 -11.10 32.44
C GLY A 331 -0.08 -10.95 32.07
N MET A 332 0.35 -11.47 30.92
CA MET A 332 1.71 -11.27 30.38
C MET A 332 1.64 -11.05 28.87
N ALA A 333 1.31 -9.83 28.46
CA ALA A 333 1.62 -9.39 27.09
C ALA A 333 3.15 -9.37 26.90
N PRO A 334 3.69 -9.79 25.74
CA PRO A 334 5.08 -9.46 25.41
C PRO A 334 5.21 -7.94 25.41
N MET A 335 6.22 -7.44 26.13
CA MET A 335 6.51 -6.01 26.41
C MET A 335 5.84 -5.05 25.42
N ALA A 336 4.76 -4.42 25.87
CA ALA A 336 4.35 -3.15 25.31
C ALA A 336 5.53 -2.18 25.46
N GLN A 337 5.98 -1.64 24.32
CA GLN A 337 6.86 -0.47 24.29
C GLN A 337 6.21 0.69 25.06
N PRO A 338 7.01 1.65 25.58
CA PRO A 338 6.59 2.51 26.68
C PRO A 338 5.35 3.32 26.36
N ALA A 339 4.42 3.33 27.31
CA ALA A 339 3.29 4.24 27.32
C ALA A 339 3.80 5.69 27.40
N HIS A 340 3.60 6.45 26.33
CA HIS A 340 3.60 7.91 26.41
C HIS A 340 2.15 8.40 26.39
N SER A 341 1.77 8.89 27.57
CA SER A 341 0.79 9.92 27.90
C SER A 341 -0.48 10.06 27.05
N SER A 342 -1.61 9.88 27.75
CA SER A 342 -2.98 10.07 27.32
C SER A 342 -3.27 11.44 26.69
N ALA A 343 -4.16 11.38 25.69
CA ALA A 343 -5.21 12.34 25.34
C ALA A 343 -4.82 13.74 24.81
N PHE A 344 -4.95 13.88 23.49
CA PHE A 344 -5.79 14.94 22.90
C PHE A 344 -6.51 14.37 21.67
N ARG A 345 -7.82 14.12 21.80
CA ARG A 345 -8.68 13.97 20.62
C ARG A 345 -8.80 15.34 19.97
N LEU A 346 -8.10 15.54 18.85
CA LEU A 346 -8.47 16.57 17.90
C LEU A 346 -9.46 15.94 16.93
N GLU A 347 -10.73 16.30 17.09
CA GLU A 347 -11.70 16.17 16.01
C GLU A 347 -11.20 16.92 14.78
N PRO A 348 -11.41 16.40 13.56
CA PRO A 348 -10.89 17.05 12.38
C PRO A 348 -11.77 18.28 12.06
N ALA A 349 -11.18 19.46 12.24
CA ALA A 349 -11.80 20.79 12.11
C ALA A 349 -11.97 21.27 10.64
N TRP A 350 -12.61 20.47 9.79
CA TRP A 350 -12.88 20.83 8.38
C TRP A 350 -14.36 21.10 8.06
N LEU A 351 -15.24 21.01 9.05
CA LEU A 351 -16.70 21.25 8.90
C LEU A 351 -17.21 22.58 9.51
N ARG A 352 -16.34 23.46 10.04
CA ARG A 352 -16.76 24.74 10.66
C ARG A 352 -16.47 26.01 9.86
N TRP A 353 -15.72 25.94 8.75
CA TRP A 353 -15.40 27.13 7.95
C TRP A 353 -16.50 27.51 6.95
N THR A 354 -17.26 26.53 6.44
CA THR A 354 -18.36 26.78 5.50
C THR A 354 -19.54 27.50 6.16
N GLU A 355 -19.88 27.18 7.41
CA GLU A 355 -20.97 27.82 8.15
C GLU A 355 -20.68 29.30 8.49
N LEU A 356 -19.42 29.64 8.82
CA LEU A 356 -19.01 31.02 9.10
C LEU A 356 -18.99 31.90 7.85
N VAL A 357 -18.56 31.34 6.70
CA VAL A 357 -18.52 32.10 5.44
C VAL A 357 -19.94 32.32 4.87
N VAL A 358 -20.84 31.33 5.02
CA VAL A 358 -22.25 31.48 4.62
C VAL A 358 -22.98 32.48 5.53
N SER A 359 -22.71 32.46 6.84
CA SER A 359 -23.34 33.40 7.78
C SER A 359 -22.91 34.85 7.54
N LEU A 360 -21.64 35.10 7.19
CA LEU A 360 -21.14 36.45 6.91
C LEU A 360 -21.74 37.04 5.62
N HIS A 361 -21.96 36.22 4.59
CA HIS A 361 -22.58 36.68 3.33
C HIS A 361 -24.07 37.01 3.50
N VAL A 362 -24.79 36.23 4.31
CA VAL A 362 -26.22 36.49 4.60
C VAL A 362 -26.38 37.77 5.43
N VAL A 363 -25.52 38.01 6.42
CA VAL A 363 -25.57 39.24 7.24
C VAL A 363 -25.23 40.49 6.41
N LEU A 364 -24.26 40.42 5.50
CA LEU A 364 -23.91 41.55 4.62
C LEU A 364 -25.01 41.84 3.58
N LEU A 365 -25.69 40.81 3.06
CA LEU A 365 -26.85 40.98 2.18
C LEU A 365 -28.06 41.60 2.92
N CYS A 366 -28.31 41.19 4.17
CA CYS A 366 -29.37 41.78 5.00
C CYS A 366 -29.09 43.25 5.38
N LEU A 367 -27.82 43.60 5.67
CA LEU A 367 -27.43 44.99 5.97
C LEU A 367 -27.45 45.90 4.72
N GLY A 368 -27.23 45.34 3.53
CA GLY A 368 -27.39 46.06 2.27
C GLY A 368 -28.85 46.42 1.95
N TYR A 369 -29.80 45.54 2.29
CA TYR A 369 -31.23 45.76 2.02
C TYR A 369 -31.89 46.75 3.00
N LEU A 370 -31.42 46.81 4.26
CA LEU A 370 -31.93 47.75 5.25
C LEU A 370 -31.45 49.21 5.05
N ARG A 371 -30.57 49.45 4.08
CA ARG A 371 -30.03 50.79 3.79
C ARG A 371 -30.63 51.45 2.54
N GLN A 372 -31.63 50.82 1.91
CA GLN A 372 -32.37 51.37 0.76
C GLN A 372 -33.90 51.40 0.95
N GLY A 373 -34.37 51.36 2.21
CA GLY A 373 -35.79 51.51 2.58
C GLY A 373 -36.07 52.85 3.22
#